data_AF-A0A7X7E1Q7-F1
#
_entry.id   AF-A0A7X7E1Q7-F1
#
_cell.length_a   1.000
_cell.length_b   1.000
_cell.length_c   1.000
_cell.angle_alpha   90.00
_cell.angle_beta   90.00
_cell.angle_gamma   90.00
#
_symmetry.space_group_name_H-M   'P 1'
#
loop_
_entity.id
_entity.type
_entity.pdbx_description
1 polymer ?
#
loop_
_entity_poly.entity_id
_entity_poly.type
_entity_poly.pdbx_seq_one_letter_code
_entity_poly.pdbx_strand_id
1 'polypeptide(L)'
;MAKISKAELIKLQKKFKTDARIGEEFGITRQAIHQLRKKYGIESRIAGNKERNEEIIKMRDDGKSVESIAKKFDLSIPQTYRIIKETSAAPKKAAKKVSKKETAAPKKAAAPKKAAAPKKAAGKKTGKKK
;
A
#
# COMPACT_ATOMS: atom_id res chain seq x y z
N MET A 1 25.60 -4.79 18.43
CA MET A 1 24.50 -5.13 17.50
C MET A 1 23.85 -6.40 17.98
N ALA A 2 22.55 -6.35 18.33
CA ALA A 2 21.78 -7.55 18.64
C ALA A 2 21.70 -8.43 17.39
N LYS A 3 22.19 -9.67 17.48
CA LYS A 3 22.16 -10.65 16.39
C LYS A 3 20.94 -11.54 16.61
N ILE A 4 19.84 -11.25 15.93
CA ILE A 4 18.67 -12.14 15.92
C ILE A 4 18.92 -13.25 14.90
N SER A 5 18.84 -14.50 15.36
CA SER A 5 18.92 -15.67 14.48
C SER A 5 17.61 -15.89 13.71
N LYS A 6 17.67 -16.61 12.59
CA LYS A 6 16.47 -16.95 11.79
C LYS A 6 15.40 -17.68 12.62
N ALA A 7 15.82 -18.61 13.48
CA ALA A 7 14.92 -19.40 14.31
C ALA A 7 14.21 -18.54 15.38
N GLU A 8 14.93 -17.60 15.98
CA GLU A 8 14.34 -16.65 16.94
C GLU A 8 13.33 -15.74 16.26
N LEU A 9 13.64 -15.22 15.07
CA LEU A 9 12.72 -14.36 14.31
C LEU A 9 11.37 -15.05 14.06
N ILE A 10 11.38 -16.36 13.76
CA ILE A 10 10.17 -17.16 13.55
C ILE A 10 9.37 -17.34 14.85
N LYS A 11 10.05 -17.66 15.96
CA LYS A 11 9.40 -17.77 17.29
C LYS A 11 8.79 -16.42 17.69
N LEU A 12 9.51 -15.34 17.45
CA LEU A 12 9.08 -13.98 17.74
C LEU A 12 7.88 -13.56 16.90
N GLN A 13 7.79 -13.95 15.63
CA GLN A 13 6.59 -13.69 14.83
C GLN A 13 5.35 -14.46 15.33
N LYS A 14 5.52 -15.66 15.88
CA LYS A 14 4.40 -16.41 16.48
C LYS A 14 3.90 -15.72 17.75
N LYS A 15 4.84 -15.21 18.56
CA LYS A 15 4.55 -14.52 19.83
C LYS A 15 4.05 -13.08 19.64
N PHE A 16 4.66 -12.35 18.71
CA PHE A 16 4.40 -10.94 18.44
C PHE A 16 3.85 -10.78 17.02
N LYS A 17 2.63 -10.25 16.92
CA LYS A 17 1.89 -10.10 15.66
C LYS A 17 2.53 -9.10 14.69
N THR A 18 3.37 -8.19 15.17
CA THR A 18 3.91 -7.05 14.41
C THR A 18 5.43 -6.91 14.57
N ASP A 19 6.12 -6.53 13.49
CA ASP A 19 7.58 -6.29 13.51
C ASP A 19 7.97 -5.13 14.42
N ALA A 20 7.06 -4.18 14.63
CA ALA A 20 7.28 -3.05 15.53
C ALA A 20 7.48 -3.54 16.97
N ARG A 21 6.61 -4.45 17.44
CA ARG A 21 6.67 -4.99 18.79
C ARG A 21 7.89 -5.89 19.00
N ILE A 22 8.29 -6.63 17.97
CA ILE A 22 9.56 -7.39 17.99
C ILE A 22 10.75 -6.44 18.12
N GLY A 23 10.69 -5.26 17.49
CA GLY A 23 11.73 -4.25 17.57
C GLY A 23 11.88 -3.65 18.96
N GLU A 24 10.77 -3.28 19.58
CA GLU A 24 10.72 -2.73 20.94
C GLU A 24 11.34 -3.69 21.96
N GLU A 25 10.97 -4.97 21.91
CA GLU A 25 11.45 -6.01 22.83
C GLU A 25 12.96 -6.28 22.72
N PHE A 26 13.53 -6.13 21.52
CA PHE A 26 14.94 -6.45 21.26
C PHE A 26 15.82 -5.20 21.15
N GLY A 27 15.25 -4.00 21.31
CA GLY A 27 15.96 -2.73 21.12
C GLY A 27 16.44 -2.53 19.68
N ILE A 28 15.73 -3.10 18.70
CA ILE A 28 16.07 -3.01 17.28
C ILE A 28 14.99 -2.20 16.56
N THR A 29 15.37 -1.43 15.54
CA THR A 29 14.38 -0.72 14.74
C THR A 29 13.48 -1.70 13.97
N ARG A 30 12.20 -1.37 13.83
CA ARG A 30 11.25 -2.08 12.96
C ARG A 30 11.85 -2.35 11.57
N GLN A 31 12.60 -1.38 11.02
CA GLN A 31 13.19 -1.47 9.69
C GLN A 31 14.28 -2.54 9.62
N ALA A 32 15.10 -2.68 10.65
CA ALA A 32 16.13 -3.72 10.70
C ALA A 32 15.49 -5.12 10.77
N ILE A 33 14.39 -5.30 11.51
CA ILE A 33 13.62 -6.56 11.51
C ILE A 33 13.04 -6.86 10.13
N HIS A 34 12.50 -5.85 9.44
CA HIS A 34 12.03 -6.01 8.06
C HIS A 34 13.14 -6.45 7.10
N GLN A 35 14.35 -5.86 7.23
CA GLN A 35 15.51 -6.27 6.44
C GLN A 35 15.95 -7.70 6.78
N LEU A 36 15.99 -8.08 8.06
CA LEU A 36 16.29 -9.44 8.49
C LEU A 36 15.26 -10.44 7.94
N ARG A 37 13.98 -10.09 7.97
CA ARG A 37 12.91 -10.91 7.38
C ARG A 37 13.10 -11.12 5.88
N LYS A 38 13.40 -10.05 5.13
CA LYS A 38 13.72 -10.15 3.70
C LYS A 38 14.95 -11.02 3.45
N LYS A 39 16.01 -10.85 4.24
CA LYS A 39 17.24 -11.66 4.14
C LYS A 39 16.98 -13.15 4.37
N TYR A 40 16.11 -13.48 5.31
CA TYR A 40 15.79 -14.87 5.65
C TYR A 40 14.61 -15.46 4.86
N GLY A 41 13.98 -14.70 3.97
CA GLY A 41 12.83 -15.12 3.17
C GLY A 41 11.55 -15.32 4.00
N ILE A 42 11.40 -14.60 5.12
CA ILE A 42 10.26 -14.75 6.02
C ILE A 42 9.20 -13.70 5.68
N GLU A 43 8.10 -14.15 5.09
CA GLU A 43 6.96 -13.29 4.75
C GLU A 43 6.28 -12.71 5.99
N SER A 44 5.58 -11.59 5.81
CA SER A 44 4.85 -10.98 6.92
C SER A 44 3.53 -11.66 7.00
N ARG A 45 3.12 -12.01 8.22
CA ARG A 45 1.73 -12.39 8.48
C ARG A 45 0.72 -11.34 8.00
N ILE A 46 1.11 -10.06 7.92
CA ILE A 46 0.26 -8.94 7.48
C ILE A 46 0.27 -8.76 5.95
N ALA A 47 1.28 -9.26 5.25
CA ALA A 47 1.43 -9.05 3.81
C ALA A 47 0.54 -10.05 3.05
N GLY A 48 -0.77 -9.81 3.10
CA GLY A 48 -1.74 -10.46 2.24
C GLY A 48 -2.07 -11.88 2.71
N ASN A 49 -3.03 -11.98 3.62
CA ASN A 49 -3.76 -13.23 3.85
C ASN A 49 -4.55 -13.58 2.58
N LYS A 50 -3.88 -14.17 1.58
CA LYS A 50 -4.51 -14.63 0.33
C LYS A 50 -5.64 -15.61 0.64
N GLU A 51 -5.40 -16.55 1.54
CA GLU A 51 -6.39 -17.51 2.02
C GLU A 51 -7.66 -16.83 2.55
N ARG A 52 -7.50 -15.80 3.41
CA ARG A 52 -8.64 -15.04 3.94
C ARG A 52 -9.39 -14.32 2.82
N ASN A 53 -8.66 -13.71 1.88
CA ASN A 53 -9.27 -12.98 0.78
C ASN A 53 -10.03 -13.91 -0.18
N GLU A 54 -9.53 -15.11 -0.43
CA GLU A 54 -10.22 -16.16 -1.18
C GLU A 54 -11.49 -16.61 -0.46
N GLU A 55 -11.46 -16.79 0.86
CA GLU A 55 -12.65 -17.12 1.65
C GLU A 55 -13.70 -16.00 1.60
N ILE A 56 -13.25 -14.73 1.64
CA ILE A 56 -14.11 -13.55 1.45
C ILE A 56 -14.82 -13.57 0.09
N ILE A 57 -14.12 -13.97 -0.99
CA ILE A 57 -14.72 -14.10 -2.32
C ILE A 57 -15.73 -15.24 -2.35
N LYS A 58 -15.37 -16.43 -1.85
CA LYS A 58 -16.28 -17.58 -1.80
C LYS A 58 -17.59 -17.22 -1.10
N MET A 59 -17.51 -16.52 0.05
CA MET A 59 -18.72 -16.06 0.74
C MET A 59 -19.54 -15.05 -0.05
N ARG A 60 -18.90 -14.22 -0.86
CA ARG A 60 -19.60 -13.29 -1.74
C ARG A 60 -20.29 -14.02 -2.89
N ASP A 61 -19.64 -15.03 -3.46
CA ASP A 61 -20.20 -15.88 -4.52
C ASP A 61 -21.35 -16.75 -3.98
N ASP A 62 -21.28 -17.17 -2.71
CA ASP A 62 -22.39 -17.82 -1.96
C ASP A 62 -23.58 -16.86 -1.72
N GLY A 63 -23.47 -15.58 -2.11
CA GLY A 63 -24.54 -14.57 -1.96
C GLY A 63 -24.61 -13.90 -0.58
N LYS A 64 -23.61 -14.09 0.30
CA LYS A 64 -23.60 -13.41 1.61
C LYS A 64 -23.39 -11.90 1.45
N SER A 65 -24.05 -11.13 2.31
CA SER A 65 -23.89 -9.68 2.33
C SER A 65 -22.48 -9.28 2.76
N VAL A 66 -22.01 -8.16 2.22
CA VAL A 66 -20.68 -7.60 2.54
C VAL A 66 -20.56 -7.28 4.03
N GLU A 67 -21.66 -6.87 4.66
CA GLU A 67 -21.71 -6.57 6.09
C GLU A 67 -21.49 -7.81 6.95
N SER A 68 -22.10 -8.94 6.59
CA SER A 68 -21.90 -10.22 7.29
C SER A 68 -20.47 -10.73 7.13
N ILE A 69 -19.89 -10.59 5.93
CA ILE A 69 -18.49 -10.93 5.67
C ILE A 69 -17.56 -10.03 6.49
N ALA A 70 -17.81 -8.73 6.52
CA ALA A 70 -17.03 -7.77 7.30
C ALA A 70 -17.01 -8.12 8.79
N LYS A 71 -18.17 -8.44 9.38
CA LYS A 71 -18.29 -8.89 10.77
C LYS A 71 -17.52 -10.18 11.05
N LYS A 72 -17.60 -11.17 10.14
CA LYS A 72 -16.94 -12.47 10.34
C LYS A 72 -15.41 -12.36 10.36
N PHE A 73 -14.84 -11.44 9.60
CA PHE A 73 -13.38 -11.27 9.48
C PHE A 73 -12.81 -10.07 10.25
N ASP A 74 -13.62 -9.43 11.11
CA ASP A 74 -13.26 -8.21 11.84
C ASP A 74 -12.68 -7.12 10.92
N LEU A 75 -13.32 -6.93 9.76
CA LEU A 75 -12.93 -5.94 8.76
C LEU A 75 -13.92 -4.79 8.70
N SER A 76 -13.43 -3.61 8.35
CA SER A 76 -14.33 -2.51 8.00
C SER A 76 -15.02 -2.80 6.65
N ILE A 77 -16.28 -2.38 6.51
CA ILE A 77 -17.05 -2.55 5.27
C ILE A 77 -16.28 -2.03 4.04
N PRO A 78 -15.68 -0.81 4.06
CA PRO A 78 -14.90 -0.32 2.93
C PRO A 78 -13.68 -1.18 2.60
N GLN A 79 -13.03 -1.77 3.62
CA GLN A 79 -11.90 -2.66 3.43
C GLN A 79 -12.33 -3.99 2.78
N THR A 80 -13.47 -4.55 3.19
CA THR A 80 -14.05 -5.74 2.55
C THR A 80 -14.33 -5.49 1.07
N TYR A 81 -14.92 -4.34 0.72
CA TYR A 81 -15.10 -3.95 -0.68
C TYR A 81 -13.78 -3.84 -1.45
N ARG A 82 -12.74 -3.24 -0.86
CA ARG A 82 -11.41 -3.15 -1.48
C ARG A 82 -10.83 -4.54 -1.75
N ILE A 83 -10.89 -5.44 -0.76
CA ILE A 83 -10.39 -6.82 -0.89
C ILE A 83 -11.11 -7.56 -2.01
N ILE A 84 -12.45 -7.49 -2.05
CA ILE A 84 -13.24 -8.11 -3.12
C ILE A 84 -12.83 -7.55 -4.48
N LYS A 85 -12.71 -6.23 -4.61
CA LYS A 85 -12.32 -5.57 -5.88
C LYS A 85 -10.91 -5.92 -6.33
N GLU A 86 -9.93 -5.85 -5.44
CA GLU A 86 -8.53 -6.14 -5.74
C GLU A 86 -8.32 -7.60 -6.13
N THR A 87 -9.03 -8.51 -5.46
CA THR A 87 -8.87 -9.95 -5.68
C THR A 87 -9.66 -10.43 -6.90
N SER A 88 -10.85 -9.86 -7.18
CA SER A 88 -11.63 -10.17 -8.40
C SER A 88 -11.07 -9.53 -9.67
N ALA A 89 -10.35 -8.41 -9.58
CA ALA A 89 -9.72 -7.76 -10.73
C ALA A 89 -8.42 -8.43 -11.21
N ALA A 90 -7.92 -9.43 -10.48
CA ALA A 90 -6.61 -10.03 -10.70
C ALA A 90 -6.41 -10.89 -11.98
N PRO A 91 -7.42 -11.35 -12.76
CA PRO A 91 -7.14 -12.12 -13.99
C PRO A 91 -7.40 -11.37 -15.32
N LYS A 92 -7.18 -10.05 -15.44
CA LYS A 92 -7.40 -9.33 -16.74
C LYS A 92 -6.22 -8.54 -17.32
N LYS A 93 -5.00 -8.64 -16.78
CA LYS A 93 -3.82 -7.90 -17.32
C LYS A 93 -2.73 -8.76 -17.99
N ALA A 94 -3.07 -9.91 -18.55
CA ALA A 94 -2.13 -10.71 -19.35
C ALA A 94 -2.42 -10.76 -20.86
N ALA A 95 -3.55 -10.20 -21.35
CA ALA A 95 -3.99 -10.43 -22.75
C ALA A 95 -3.81 -9.25 -23.73
N LYS A 96 -3.15 -8.13 -23.36
CA LYS A 96 -3.05 -6.96 -24.26
C LYS A 96 -1.64 -6.39 -24.32
N LYS A 97 -0.68 -7.20 -24.79
CA LYS A 97 0.66 -6.70 -25.13
C LYS A 97 1.33 -7.46 -26.27
N VAL A 98 0.58 -7.96 -27.26
CA VAL A 98 1.20 -8.53 -28.47
C VAL A 98 0.32 -8.30 -29.70
N SER A 99 0.17 -7.05 -30.16
CA SER A 99 -0.15 -6.81 -31.59
C SER A 99 0.10 -5.35 -31.99
N LYS A 100 1.08 -5.21 -32.89
CA LYS A 100 1.27 -4.15 -33.89
C LYS A 100 1.75 -2.76 -33.47
N LYS A 101 3.09 -2.69 -33.51
CA LYS A 101 3.97 -1.62 -33.96
C LYS A 101 3.71 -1.28 -35.46
N GLU A 102 4.12 -0.07 -35.86
CA GLU A 102 4.21 0.54 -37.21
C GLU A 102 2.91 1.19 -37.74
N THR A 103 2.83 2.51 -37.90
CA THR A 103 3.64 3.31 -38.85
C THR A 103 3.70 4.82 -38.53
N ALA A 104 4.81 5.43 -38.95
CA ALA A 104 5.04 6.83 -39.39
C ALA A 104 5.04 8.01 -38.39
N ALA A 105 6.24 8.59 -38.23
CA ALA A 105 6.52 9.97 -37.78
C ALA A 105 6.58 10.93 -39.02
N PRO A 106 7.01 12.23 -38.96
CA PRO A 106 7.23 13.19 -37.85
C PRO A 106 6.79 14.67 -38.15
N LYS A 107 7.07 15.57 -37.17
CA LYS A 107 7.36 17.04 -37.27
C LYS A 107 6.25 18.10 -37.04
N LYS A 108 6.36 18.84 -35.92
CA LYS A 108 6.71 20.29 -35.78
C LYS A 108 6.44 20.71 -34.31
N ALA A 109 7.46 20.92 -33.49
CA ALA A 109 8.19 22.17 -33.28
C ALA A 109 7.33 23.32 -32.71
N ALA A 110 7.42 23.56 -31.39
CA ALA A 110 7.55 24.89 -30.76
C ALA A 110 7.63 24.73 -29.22
N ALA A 111 8.77 25.12 -28.65
CA ALA A 111 8.98 25.29 -27.21
C ALA A 111 8.76 26.79 -26.83
N PRO A 112 9.17 27.27 -25.63
CA PRO A 112 8.40 27.33 -24.39
C PRO A 112 8.25 28.78 -23.86
N LYS A 113 7.25 29.11 -23.02
CA LYS A 113 7.28 30.40 -22.28
C LYS A 113 6.68 30.33 -20.87
N LYS A 114 7.57 30.66 -19.91
CA LYS A 114 7.45 31.56 -18.73
C LYS A 114 6.28 31.31 -17.76
N ALA A 115 6.56 30.89 -16.52
CA ALA A 115 7.07 31.69 -15.39
C ALA A 115 6.03 32.67 -14.82
N ALA A 116 5.62 32.48 -13.56
CA ALA A 116 5.46 33.52 -12.54
C ALA A 116 4.98 32.93 -11.22
N ALA A 117 5.86 32.92 -10.21
CA ALA A 117 5.49 32.94 -8.81
C ALA A 117 5.04 34.36 -8.42
N PRO A 118 4.19 34.54 -7.40
CA PRO A 118 4.21 35.77 -6.63
C PRO A 118 4.65 35.49 -5.19
N LYS A 119 5.86 35.95 -4.87
CA LYS A 119 6.27 36.27 -3.50
C LYS A 119 5.91 37.73 -3.21
N LYS A 120 5.33 37.92 -2.02
CA LYS A 120 5.54 39.02 -1.07
C LYS A 120 5.05 40.45 -1.42
N ALA A 121 4.14 40.88 -0.53
CA ALA A 121 4.33 41.94 0.46
C ALA A 121 3.90 43.39 0.15
N ALA A 122 3.22 43.93 1.17
CA ALA A 122 3.38 45.27 1.76
C ALA A 122 2.84 46.49 1.01
N GLY A 123 2.01 47.26 1.73
CA GLY A 123 1.67 48.65 1.44
C GLY A 123 0.41 49.05 2.22
N LYS A 124 0.51 49.33 3.54
CA LYS A 124 0.71 50.65 4.17
C LYS A 124 -0.44 51.65 3.97
N LYS A 125 -0.90 52.16 5.14
CA LYS A 125 -1.27 53.56 5.46
C LYS A 125 -2.53 54.09 4.75
N THR A 126 -3.42 54.90 5.31
CA THR A 126 -3.49 55.81 6.47
C THR A 126 -4.95 56.29 6.45
N GLY A 127 -5.69 56.28 7.56
CA GLY A 127 -5.92 57.49 8.37
C GLY A 127 -7.30 58.13 8.13
N LYS A 128 -7.71 58.97 9.09
CA LYS A 128 -8.83 59.94 9.12
C LYS A 128 -10.03 59.51 9.99
N LYS A 129 -10.04 59.83 11.29
CA LYS A 129 -10.54 61.10 11.93
C LYS A 129 -11.99 61.44 11.52
N LYS A 130 -12.91 61.40 12.47
CA LYS A 130 -13.38 62.60 13.17
C LYS A 130 -14.00 62.22 14.51
#